data_AF-A0A395KXT5-F1
#
_entry.id   AF-A0A395KXT5-F1
#
_cell.length_a   1.000
_cell.length_b   1.000
_cell.length_c   1.000
_cell.angle_alpha   90.00
_cell.angle_beta   90.00
_cell.angle_gamma   90.00
#
_symmetry.space_group_name_H-M   'P 1'
#
loop_
_entity.id
_entity.type
_entity.pdbx_description
1 polymer ?
#
loop_
_entity_poly.entity_id
_entity_poly.type
_entity_poly.pdbx_seq_one_letter_code
_entity_poly.pdbx_strand_id
1 'polypeptide(L)'
;MCVVDADGRIIREAKILSEPDALIDWFGAHGVMMERVGLEDDPLSQWLHAGMVKAGISVELIETRHVRAAFKTMPVKTDKKDARGIAQLMRLGWFKPVHCKSLAAQEVRALLTARKLIQGKLHDIEMSIRGIPRGFGLKVGSTTRRTYAGRIRELVAGHPTLEAIATALLKVRDALVHKFAGGNIA
;
A
#
# COMPACT_ATOMS: atom_id res chain seq x y z
N MET A 1 -16.47 -14.50 2.04
CA MET A 1 -17.73 -14.19 1.32
C MET A 1 -18.93 -14.46 2.20
N CYS A 2 -19.92 -13.57 2.21
CA CYS A 2 -21.19 -13.75 2.90
C CYS A 2 -22.33 -13.23 2.02
N VAL A 3 -23.40 -14.00 1.90
CA VAL A 3 -24.61 -13.64 1.15
C VAL A 3 -25.77 -13.58 2.13
N VAL A 4 -26.53 -12.50 2.05
CA VAL A 4 -27.74 -12.28 2.84
C VAL A 4 -28.91 -12.07 1.90
N ASP A 5 -30.09 -12.57 2.28
CA ASP A 5 -31.33 -12.28 1.58
C ASP A 5 -31.90 -10.91 1.98
N ALA A 6 -33.06 -10.55 1.42
CA ALA A 6 -33.77 -9.30 1.70
C ALA A 6 -34.21 -9.15 3.17
N ASP A 7 -34.48 -10.26 3.86
CA ASP A 7 -34.83 -10.28 5.29
C ASP A 7 -33.59 -10.17 6.19
N GLY A 8 -32.41 -10.27 5.59
CA GLY A 8 -31.12 -10.22 6.28
C GLY A 8 -30.65 -11.52 6.89
N ARG A 9 -31.28 -12.64 6.50
CA ARG A 9 -30.81 -13.97 6.85
C ARG A 9 -29.60 -14.31 6.02
N ILE A 10 -28.62 -14.93 6.65
CA ILE A 10 -27.43 -15.42 5.95
C ILE A 10 -27.82 -16.67 5.17
N ILE A 11 -27.78 -16.61 3.84
CA ILE A 11 -28.10 -17.75 2.97
C ILE A 11 -26.87 -18.53 2.55
N ARG A 12 -25.69 -17.90 2.57
CA ARG A 12 -24.41 -18.59 2.28
C ARG A 12 -23.22 -17.88 2.90
N GLU A 13 -22.24 -18.68 3.30
CA GLU A 13 -20.91 -18.21 3.66
C GLU A 13 -19.86 -19.12 3.01
N ALA A 14 -18.77 -18.54 2.56
CA ALA A 14 -17.66 -19.29 1.98
C ALA A 14 -16.32 -18.58 2.22
N LYS A 15 -15.27 -19.40 2.37
CA LYS A 15 -13.89 -18.95 2.25
C LYS A 15 -13.45 -19.19 0.82
N ILE A 16 -13.06 -18.12 0.14
CA ILE A 16 -12.66 -18.11 -1.27
C ILE A 16 -11.31 -17.41 -1.33
N LEU A 17 -10.48 -17.80 -2.28
CA LEU A 17 -9.27 -17.05 -2.58
C LEU A 17 -9.64 -15.64 -3.03
N SER A 18 -8.86 -14.64 -2.61
CA SER A 18 -9.00 -13.25 -3.05
C SER A 18 -8.42 -13.09 -4.45
N GLU A 19 -8.98 -13.82 -5.41
CA GLU A 19 -8.54 -13.93 -6.80
C GLU A 19 -9.76 -13.74 -7.71
N PRO A 20 -9.67 -12.97 -8.81
CA PRO A 20 -10.80 -12.73 -9.71
C PRO A 20 -11.46 -14.04 -10.19
N ASP A 21 -10.67 -14.99 -10.70
CA ASP A 21 -11.20 -16.24 -11.26
C ASP A 21 -11.94 -17.06 -10.21
N ALA A 22 -11.38 -17.17 -9.00
CA ALA A 22 -12.02 -17.90 -7.90
C ALA A 22 -13.34 -17.24 -7.47
N LEU A 23 -13.43 -15.91 -7.49
CA LEU A 23 -14.65 -15.18 -7.19
C LEU A 23 -15.68 -15.35 -8.32
N ILE A 24 -15.25 -15.25 -9.58
CA ILE A 24 -16.11 -15.42 -10.76
C ILE A 24 -16.72 -16.82 -10.78
N ASP A 25 -15.90 -17.87 -10.62
CA ASP A 25 -16.36 -19.25 -10.56
C ASP A 25 -17.37 -19.45 -9.43
N TRP A 26 -17.09 -18.88 -8.26
CA TRP A 26 -17.97 -18.97 -7.12
C TRP A 26 -19.31 -18.29 -7.34
N PHE A 27 -19.33 -17.08 -7.93
CA PHE A 27 -20.57 -16.38 -8.27
C PHE A 27 -21.34 -17.11 -9.38
N GLY A 28 -20.65 -17.65 -10.39
CA GLY A 28 -21.26 -18.43 -11.47
C GLY A 28 -21.91 -19.73 -10.98
N ALA A 29 -21.28 -20.42 -10.03
CA ALA A 29 -21.81 -21.64 -9.41
C ALA A 29 -22.89 -21.37 -8.33
N HIS A 30 -23.07 -20.11 -7.91
CA HIS A 30 -23.94 -19.78 -6.77
C HIS A 30 -25.43 -19.99 -7.08
N GLY A 31 -25.84 -19.82 -8.34
CA GLY A 31 -27.23 -20.03 -8.79
C GLY A 31 -28.25 -19.02 -8.26
N VAL A 32 -27.81 -17.96 -7.58
CA VAL A 32 -28.66 -16.86 -7.09
C VAL A 32 -28.21 -15.57 -7.75
N MET A 33 -29.17 -14.79 -8.25
CA MET A 33 -28.91 -13.45 -8.77
C MET A 33 -28.56 -12.51 -7.61
N MET A 34 -27.37 -11.92 -7.67
CA MET A 34 -26.95 -10.92 -6.68
C MET A 34 -27.51 -9.56 -7.07
N GLU A 35 -28.32 -8.95 -6.21
CA GLU A 35 -28.77 -7.57 -6.41
C GLU A 35 -27.61 -6.58 -6.24
N ARG A 36 -26.74 -6.82 -5.24
CA ARG A 36 -25.58 -5.98 -4.94
C ARG A 36 -24.41 -6.83 -4.45
N VAL A 37 -23.20 -6.53 -4.93
CA VAL A 37 -21.95 -7.11 -4.43
C VAL A 37 -21.08 -5.98 -3.90
N GLY A 38 -20.67 -6.06 -2.64
CA GLY A 38 -19.84 -5.04 -1.99
C GLY A 38 -18.44 -5.56 -1.68
N LEU A 39 -17.45 -4.71 -1.91
CA LEU A 39 -16.04 -4.95 -1.58
C LEU A 39 -15.47 -3.74 -0.82
N GLU A 40 -14.96 -3.95 0.38
CA GLU A 40 -14.32 -2.88 1.16
C GLU A 40 -13.05 -2.40 0.46
N ASP A 41 -12.88 -1.08 0.28
CA ASP A 41 -11.69 -0.52 -0.37
C ASP A 41 -10.41 -0.90 0.41
N ASP A 42 -9.61 -1.76 -0.23
CA ASP A 42 -8.35 -2.29 0.25
C ASP A 42 -7.29 -2.35 -0.88
N PRO A 43 -6.03 -2.73 -0.61
CA PRO A 43 -4.98 -2.77 -1.63
C PRO A 43 -5.26 -3.69 -2.83
N LEU A 44 -6.07 -4.76 -2.67
CA LEU A 44 -6.41 -5.70 -3.74
C LEU A 44 -7.70 -5.32 -4.47
N SER A 45 -8.52 -4.49 -3.86
CA SER A 45 -9.90 -4.22 -4.27
C SER A 45 -10.03 -3.70 -5.69
N GLN A 46 -9.11 -2.84 -6.13
CA GLN A 46 -9.15 -2.30 -7.50
C GLN A 46 -8.90 -3.38 -8.55
N TRP A 47 -8.00 -4.32 -8.27
CA TRP A 47 -7.71 -5.44 -9.17
C TRP A 47 -8.86 -6.47 -9.18
N LEU A 48 -9.39 -6.81 -8.01
CA LEU A 48 -10.56 -7.69 -7.88
C LEU A 48 -11.78 -7.10 -8.58
N HIS A 49 -12.10 -5.84 -8.31
CA HIS A 49 -13.18 -5.12 -8.98
C HIS A 49 -13.00 -5.12 -10.51
N ALA A 50 -11.81 -4.81 -11.01
CA ALA A 50 -11.56 -4.82 -12.45
C ALA A 50 -11.78 -6.20 -13.08
N GLY A 51 -11.30 -7.28 -12.45
CA GLY A 51 -11.50 -8.64 -12.93
C GLY A 51 -12.97 -9.07 -12.91
N MET A 52 -13.69 -8.77 -11.83
CA MET A 52 -15.10 -9.11 -11.68
C MET A 52 -16.00 -8.32 -12.64
N VAL A 53 -15.76 -7.01 -12.81
CA VAL A 53 -16.51 -6.17 -13.76
C VAL A 53 -16.27 -6.63 -15.20
N LYS A 54 -15.06 -7.04 -15.55
CA LYS A 54 -14.75 -7.61 -16.87
C LYS A 54 -15.54 -8.91 -17.14
N ALA A 55 -15.86 -9.66 -16.10
CA ALA A 55 -16.70 -10.85 -16.17
C ALA A 55 -18.22 -10.56 -16.08
N GLY A 56 -18.63 -9.28 -16.08
CA GLY A 56 -20.03 -8.88 -16.02
C GLY A 56 -20.64 -8.86 -14.62
N ILE A 57 -19.83 -9.01 -13.56
CA ILE A 57 -20.31 -8.93 -12.19
C ILE A 57 -20.26 -7.47 -11.72
N SER A 58 -21.42 -6.91 -11.37
CA SER A 58 -21.50 -5.56 -10.81
C SER A 58 -21.05 -5.54 -9.36
N VAL A 59 -19.92 -4.88 -9.10
CA VAL A 59 -19.28 -4.79 -7.77
C VAL A 59 -19.16 -3.33 -7.36
N GLU A 60 -19.54 -3.03 -6.12
CA GLU A 60 -19.39 -1.71 -5.51
C GLU A 60 -18.21 -1.71 -4.54
N LEU A 61 -17.25 -0.82 -4.77
CA LEU A 61 -16.22 -0.53 -3.79
C LEU A 61 -16.79 0.38 -2.70
N ILE A 62 -16.60 0.05 -1.43
CA ILE A 62 -17.16 0.80 -0.30
C ILE A 62 -16.07 1.42 0.58
N GLU A 63 -16.35 2.63 1.11
CA GLU A 63 -15.38 3.40 1.90
C GLU A 63 -15.04 2.73 3.24
N THR A 64 -13.77 2.35 3.41
CA THR A 64 -13.23 1.66 4.61
C THR A 64 -13.54 2.41 5.91
N ARG A 65 -13.53 3.75 5.88
CA ARG A 65 -13.84 4.58 7.07
C ARG A 65 -15.29 4.47 7.49
N HIS A 66 -16.20 4.37 6.52
CA HIS A 66 -17.62 4.22 6.79
C HIS A 66 -17.91 2.82 7.33
N VAL A 67 -17.34 1.78 6.72
CA VAL A 67 -17.40 0.39 7.20
C VAL A 67 -16.85 0.29 8.63
N ARG A 68 -15.66 0.85 8.88
CA ARG A 68 -15.06 0.86 10.22
C ARG A 68 -15.90 1.59 11.25
N ALA A 69 -16.54 2.71 10.88
CA ALA A 69 -17.44 3.44 11.77
C ALA A 69 -18.67 2.60 12.13
N ALA A 70 -19.28 1.92 11.15
CA ALA A 70 -20.40 1.01 11.38
C ALA A 70 -20.03 -0.16 12.29
N PHE A 71 -18.77 -0.60 12.25
CA PHE A 71 -18.30 -1.77 12.99
C PHE A 71 -17.63 -1.42 14.33
N LYS A 72 -17.57 -0.13 14.69
CA LYS A 72 -16.81 0.36 15.86
C LYS A 72 -17.22 -0.28 17.19
N THR A 73 -18.50 -0.64 17.33
CA THR A 73 -19.06 -1.24 18.55
C THR A 73 -19.02 -2.76 18.56
N MET A 74 -18.48 -3.41 17.52
CA MET A 74 -18.39 -4.86 17.47
C MET A 74 -17.38 -5.38 18.52
N PRO A 75 -17.78 -6.29 19.43
CA PRO A 75 -16.90 -6.78 20.50
C PRO A 75 -15.71 -7.60 20.00
N VAL A 76 -15.86 -8.30 18.87
CA VAL A 76 -14.83 -9.17 18.30
C VAL A 76 -14.84 -9.02 16.78
N LYS A 77 -13.68 -8.66 16.22
CA LYS A 77 -13.46 -8.54 14.77
C LYS A 77 -12.88 -9.85 14.23
N THR A 78 -13.52 -10.41 13.20
CA THR A 78 -13.01 -11.53 12.40
C THR A 78 -13.43 -11.33 10.95
N ASP A 79 -12.67 -11.85 9.99
CA ASP A 79 -13.01 -11.74 8.55
C ASP A 79 -14.43 -12.22 8.25
N LYS A 80 -14.87 -13.27 8.96
CA LYS A 80 -16.23 -13.80 8.86
C LYS A 80 -17.28 -12.79 9.33
N LYS A 81 -17.04 -12.13 10.46
CA LYS A 81 -17.95 -11.10 11.01
C LYS A 81 -17.93 -9.82 10.17
N ASP A 82 -16.78 -9.45 9.64
CA ASP A 82 -16.66 -8.32 8.72
C ASP A 82 -17.44 -8.58 7.43
N ALA A 83 -17.28 -9.76 6.82
CA ALA A 83 -18.05 -10.15 5.62
C ALA A 83 -19.57 -10.12 5.87
N ARG A 84 -20.02 -10.59 7.03
CA ARG A 84 -21.44 -10.51 7.43
C ARG A 84 -21.88 -9.05 7.56
N GLY A 85 -21.10 -8.24 8.29
CA GLY A 85 -21.41 -6.83 8.49
C GLY A 85 -21.50 -6.08 7.16
N ILE A 86 -20.56 -6.32 6.24
CA ILE A 86 -20.54 -5.69 4.93
C ILE A 86 -21.77 -6.10 4.12
N ALA A 87 -22.12 -7.39 4.10
CA ALA A 87 -23.33 -7.86 3.41
C ALA A 87 -24.62 -7.19 3.96
N GLN A 88 -24.69 -6.95 5.27
CA GLN A 88 -25.79 -6.22 5.90
C GLN A 88 -25.82 -4.74 5.48
N LEU A 89 -24.67 -4.06 5.45
CA LEU A 89 -24.55 -2.68 4.97
C LEU A 89 -24.99 -2.56 3.50
N MET A 90 -24.57 -3.49 2.66
CA MET A 90 -24.97 -3.54 1.25
C MET A 90 -26.49 -3.71 1.09
N ARG A 91 -27.10 -4.64 1.84
CA ARG A 91 -28.56 -4.86 1.84
C ARG A 91 -29.32 -3.60 2.25
N LEU A 92 -28.88 -2.93 3.31
CA LEU A 92 -29.54 -1.73 3.84
C LEU A 92 -29.26 -0.47 3.00
N GLY A 93 -28.34 -0.53 2.03
CA GLY A 93 -27.86 0.65 1.33
C GLY A 93 -27.08 1.63 2.21
N TRP A 94 -26.60 1.17 3.37
CA TRP A 94 -25.85 1.98 4.34
C TRP A 94 -24.35 1.89 4.05
N PHE A 95 -23.95 2.36 2.88
CA PHE A 95 -22.55 2.43 2.47
C PHE A 95 -22.28 3.70 1.68
N LYS A 96 -20.99 4.01 1.51
CA LYS A 96 -20.53 5.08 0.64
C LYS A 96 -19.70 4.48 -0.49
N PRO A 97 -20.11 4.62 -1.77
CA PRO A 97 -19.34 4.09 -2.88
C PRO A 97 -18.03 4.86 -3.05
N VAL A 98 -16.99 4.14 -3.45
CA VAL A 98 -15.66 4.68 -3.74
C VAL A 98 -15.40 4.55 -5.23
N HIS A 99 -14.92 5.63 -5.83
CA HIS A 99 -14.51 5.60 -7.23
C HIS A 99 -13.32 4.66 -7.44
N CYS A 100 -13.49 3.66 -8.31
CA CYS A 100 -12.39 2.81 -8.76
C CYS A 100 -11.48 3.61 -9.71
N LYS A 101 -10.20 3.73 -9.34
CA LYS A 101 -9.21 4.45 -10.15
C LYS A 101 -8.91 3.68 -11.43
N SER A 102 -8.70 4.38 -12.54
CA SER A 102 -8.23 3.77 -13.78
C SER A 102 -6.84 3.15 -13.61
N LEU A 103 -6.51 2.16 -14.45
CA LEU A 103 -5.20 1.51 -14.43
C LEU A 103 -4.05 2.52 -14.59
N ALA A 104 -4.17 3.44 -15.57
CA ALA A 104 -3.19 4.51 -15.77
C ALA A 104 -3.00 5.38 -14.52
N ALA A 105 -4.08 5.71 -13.79
CA ALA A 105 -3.97 6.47 -12.54
C ALA A 105 -3.30 5.65 -11.42
N GLN A 106 -3.50 4.33 -11.39
CA GLN A 106 -2.81 3.43 -10.46
C GLN A 106 -1.32 3.35 -10.77
N GLU A 107 -0.94 3.22 -12.03
CA GLU A 107 0.46 3.17 -12.49
C GLU A 107 1.21 4.47 -12.14
N VAL A 108 0.61 5.63 -12.46
CA VAL A 108 1.19 6.93 -12.08
C VAL A 108 1.36 7.03 -10.56
N ARG A 109 0.36 6.61 -9.78
CA ARG A 109 0.47 6.63 -8.32
C ARG A 109 1.54 5.66 -7.81
N ALA A 110 1.72 4.49 -8.42
CA ALA A 110 2.76 3.53 -8.07
C ALA A 110 4.15 4.11 -8.32
N LEU A 111 4.37 4.75 -9.48
CA LEU A 111 5.61 5.45 -9.82
C LEU A 111 5.92 6.56 -8.81
N LEU A 112 4.95 7.43 -8.50
CA LEU A 112 5.12 8.50 -7.52
C LEU A 112 5.44 7.98 -6.12
N THR A 113 4.79 6.88 -5.71
CA THR A 113 5.05 6.24 -4.42
C THR A 113 6.47 5.68 -4.36
N ALA A 114 6.91 4.98 -5.40
CA ALA A 114 8.26 4.44 -5.50
C ALA A 114 9.32 5.57 -5.52
N ARG A 115 9.06 6.65 -6.26
CA ARG A 115 9.94 7.84 -6.28
C ARG A 115 10.07 8.48 -4.91
N LYS A 116 8.95 8.67 -4.19
CA LYS A 116 8.93 9.21 -2.83
C LYS A 116 9.69 8.30 -1.85
N LEU A 117 9.57 6.98 -1.99
CA LEU A 117 10.31 6.02 -1.18
C LEU A 117 11.82 6.19 -1.36
N ILE A 118 12.31 6.25 -2.60
CA ILE A 118 13.74 6.45 -2.88
C ILE A 118 14.22 7.79 -2.33
N GLN A 119 13.45 8.86 -2.54
CA GLN A 119 13.79 10.18 -2.00
C GLN A 119 13.93 10.16 -0.47
N GLY A 120 12.98 9.52 0.21
CA GLY A 120 13.01 9.35 1.66
C GLY A 120 14.22 8.57 2.12
N LYS A 121 14.53 7.42 1.48
CA LYS A 121 15.70 6.60 1.83
C LYS A 121 17.03 7.29 1.55
N LEU A 122 17.13 8.08 0.49
CA LEU A 122 18.31 8.91 0.26
C LEU A 122 18.50 9.92 1.39
N HIS A 123 17.43 10.61 1.79
CA HIS A 123 17.47 11.56 2.89
C HIS A 123 17.87 10.90 4.22
N ASP A 124 17.23 9.77 4.56
CA ASP A 124 17.53 8.98 5.77
C ASP A 124 19.03 8.64 5.83
N ILE A 125 19.59 8.13 4.72
CA ILE A 125 21.01 7.76 4.63
C ILE A 125 21.93 8.97 4.75
N GLU A 126 21.63 10.09 4.07
CA GLU A 126 22.42 11.31 4.21
C GLU A 126 22.40 11.82 5.66
N MET A 127 21.26 11.80 6.34
CA MET A 127 21.17 12.21 7.74
C MET A 127 21.94 11.26 8.67
N SER A 128 21.87 9.94 8.45
CA SER A 128 22.66 8.96 9.21
C SER A 128 24.17 9.16 9.01
N ILE A 129 24.64 9.32 7.77
CA ILE A 129 26.06 9.59 7.48
C ILE A 129 26.53 10.87 8.18
N ARG A 130 25.69 11.90 8.25
CA ARG A 130 26.02 13.14 8.99
C ARG A 130 26.01 12.97 10.50
N GLY A 131 25.19 12.07 11.02
CA GLY A 131 24.99 11.86 12.45
C GLY A 131 26.10 11.02 13.09
N ILE A 132 26.52 9.94 12.44
CA ILE A 132 27.47 8.96 12.99
C ILE A 132 28.79 9.61 13.47
N PRO A 133 29.46 10.49 12.69
CA PRO A 133 30.71 11.09 13.12
C PRO A 133 30.57 12.08 14.30
N ARG A 134 29.35 12.56 14.61
CA ARG A 134 29.15 13.56 15.68
C ARG A 134 29.52 13.02 17.06
N GLY A 135 29.33 11.72 17.30
CA GLY A 135 29.76 11.08 18.56
C GLY A 135 31.27 11.11 18.78
N PHE A 136 32.04 11.35 17.71
CA PHE A 136 33.50 11.46 17.70
C PHE A 136 33.97 12.92 17.61
N GLY A 137 33.07 13.89 17.80
CA GLY A 137 33.37 15.32 17.67
C GLY A 137 33.49 15.82 16.23
N LEU A 138 33.31 14.95 15.23
CA LEU A 138 33.47 15.29 13.81
C LEU A 138 32.18 15.88 13.25
N LYS A 139 32.22 17.17 12.88
CA LYS A 139 31.06 17.91 12.36
C LYS A 139 31.17 18.07 10.83
N VAL A 140 30.16 17.56 10.12
CA VAL A 140 30.13 17.60 8.64
C VAL A 140 30.11 19.01 8.07
N GLY A 141 29.34 19.92 8.67
CA GLY A 141 29.14 21.27 8.16
C GLY A 141 28.26 21.30 6.89
N SER A 142 28.27 22.46 6.21
CA SER A 142 27.55 22.66 4.95
C SER A 142 28.22 21.86 3.82
N THR A 143 27.41 21.18 3.02
CA THR A 143 27.90 20.47 1.82
C THR A 143 26.88 20.58 0.70
N THR A 144 27.36 20.41 -0.54
CA THR A 144 26.53 20.29 -1.74
C THR A 144 26.48 18.83 -2.16
N ARG A 145 25.59 18.47 -3.10
CA ARG A 145 25.56 17.10 -3.66
C ARG A 145 26.93 16.65 -4.18
N ARG A 146 27.69 17.55 -4.81
CA ARG A 146 29.01 17.29 -5.38
C ARG A 146 30.09 17.13 -4.30
N THR A 147 30.05 17.97 -3.26
CA THR A 147 31.09 17.99 -2.22
C THR A 147 30.82 17.03 -1.07
N TYR A 148 29.60 16.48 -0.97
CA TYR A 148 29.16 15.62 0.13
C TYR A 148 30.11 14.45 0.40
N ALA A 149 30.33 13.59 -0.59
CA ALA A 149 31.12 12.36 -0.40
C ALA A 149 32.58 12.67 -0.07
N GLY A 150 33.18 13.68 -0.72
CA GLY A 150 34.54 14.12 -0.43
C GLY A 150 34.69 14.59 1.02
N ARG A 151 33.78 15.45 1.49
CA ARG A 151 33.79 15.97 2.86
C ARG A 151 33.66 14.86 3.90
N ILE A 152 32.81 13.87 3.65
CA ILE A 152 32.67 12.73 4.56
C ILE A 152 33.97 11.93 4.63
N ARG A 153 34.58 11.60 3.48
CA ARG A 153 35.86 10.85 3.44
C ARG A 153 36.99 11.61 4.14
N GLU A 154 37.08 12.92 3.92
CA GLU A 154 38.04 13.80 4.60
C GLU A 154 37.87 13.75 6.12
N LEU A 155 36.63 13.82 6.61
CA LEU A 155 36.36 13.87 8.06
C LEU A 155 36.66 12.58 8.80
N VAL A 156 36.46 11.43 8.14
CA VAL A 156 36.68 10.12 8.78
C VAL A 156 38.08 9.59 8.58
N ALA A 157 38.93 10.30 7.82
CA ALA A 157 40.28 9.89 7.50
C ALA A 157 41.11 9.65 8.77
N GLY A 158 41.80 8.51 8.84
CA GLY A 158 42.58 8.10 10.01
C GLY A 158 41.76 7.42 11.10
N HIS A 159 40.46 7.20 10.90
CA HIS A 159 39.61 6.43 11.81
C HIS A 159 39.02 5.19 11.10
N PRO A 160 39.69 4.03 11.15
CA PRO A 160 39.37 2.86 10.32
C PRO A 160 37.90 2.41 10.36
N THR A 161 37.30 2.38 11.56
CA THR A 161 35.89 2.02 11.72
C THR A 161 34.94 2.99 11.02
N LEU A 162 35.20 4.30 11.12
CA LEU A 162 34.37 5.32 10.49
C LEU A 162 34.59 5.36 8.98
N GLU A 163 35.80 5.09 8.49
CA GLU A 163 36.08 4.94 7.06
C GLU A 163 35.28 3.78 6.44
N ALA A 164 35.24 2.63 7.12
CA ALA A 164 34.48 1.46 6.65
C ALA A 164 32.98 1.77 6.59
N ILE A 165 32.42 2.37 7.65
CA ILE A 165 31.00 2.77 7.72
C ILE A 165 30.67 3.80 6.63
N ALA A 166 31.47 4.85 6.53
CA ALA A 166 31.28 5.91 5.54
C ALA A 166 31.35 5.34 4.11
N THR A 167 32.29 4.46 3.83
CA THR A 167 32.43 3.81 2.52
C THR A 167 31.19 3.01 2.16
N ALA A 168 30.68 2.19 3.09
CA ALA A 168 29.47 1.40 2.86
C ALA A 168 28.25 2.29 2.60
N LEU A 169 28.01 3.29 3.44
CA LEU A 169 26.84 4.16 3.33
C LEU A 169 26.91 5.10 2.11
N LEU A 170 28.10 5.59 1.74
CA LEU A 170 28.29 6.39 0.53
C LEU A 170 27.99 5.57 -0.74
N LYS A 171 28.35 4.29 -0.78
CA LYS A 171 27.96 3.41 -1.90
C LYS A 171 26.45 3.30 -2.05
N VAL A 172 25.72 3.11 -0.95
CA VAL A 172 24.24 3.05 -0.98
C VAL A 172 23.65 4.40 -1.41
N ARG A 173 24.18 5.50 -0.85
CA ARG A 173 23.79 6.86 -1.22
C ARG A 173 23.96 7.09 -2.73
N ASP A 174 25.10 6.77 -3.29
CA ASP A 174 25.40 7.02 -4.71
C ASP A 174 24.48 6.20 -5.62
N ALA A 175 24.16 4.96 -5.24
CA ALA A 175 23.16 4.15 -5.93
C ALA A 175 21.77 4.81 -5.91
N LEU A 176 21.32 5.32 -4.75
CA LEU A 176 20.03 6.01 -4.64
C LEU A 176 19.99 7.34 -5.39
N VAL A 177 21.08 8.12 -5.37
CA VAL A 177 21.20 9.37 -6.16
C VAL A 177 21.06 9.05 -7.64
N HIS A 178 21.76 8.03 -8.13
CA HIS A 178 21.68 7.62 -9.53
C HIS A 178 20.26 7.18 -9.92
N LYS A 179 19.60 6.35 -9.10
CA LYS A 179 18.22 5.90 -9.36
C LYS A 179 17.19 7.02 -9.28
N PHE A 180 17.40 8.02 -8.42
CA PHE A 180 16.51 9.18 -8.31
C PHE A 180 16.67 10.19 -9.46
N ALA A 181 17.91 10.39 -9.93
CA ALA A 181 18.26 11.34 -10.99
C ALA A 181 18.09 10.77 -12.41
N GLY A 182 18.34 9.47 -12.60
CA GLY A 182 18.40 8.82 -13.92
C GLY A 182 17.07 8.43 -14.53
N GLY A 183 15.93 8.88 -13.99
CA GLY A 183 14.62 8.61 -14.61
C GLY A 183 14.16 7.14 -14.66
N ASN A 184 14.91 6.16 -14.14
CA ASN A 184 14.55 4.73 -14.19
C ASN A 184 13.28 4.33 -13.39
N ILE A 185 12.59 5.30 -12.77
CA ILE A 185 11.26 5.11 -12.16
C ILE A 185 10.34 6.25 -12.65
N ALA A 186 10.43 6.54 -13.94
CA ALA A 186 9.50 7.36 -14.70
C ALA A 186 8.90 6.50 -15.80
#